data_AF-A0AAP7M719-F1
#
_entry.id   AF-A0AAP7M719-F1
#
_cell.length_a   1.000
_cell.length_b   1.000
_cell.length_c   1.000
_cell.angle_alpha   90.00
_cell.angle_beta   90.00
_cell.angle_gamma   90.00
#
_symmetry.space_group_name_H-M   'P 1'
#
loop_
_entity.id
_entity.type
_entity.pdbx_description
1 polymer ?
#
loop_
_entity_poly.entity_id
_entity_poly.type
_entity_poly.pdbx_seq_one_letter_code
_entity_poly.pdbx_strand_id
1 'polypeptide(L)'
;MCTFITLFLPASLSHVEAAAIMQRSGRCLFAQDSPSLQSAVGPGWQPWLSAVHCDCGTSLASAQAVREWNGDAERWRRKGWSEAKIARALAAQLARHEQDQQARRDEALDDAGQWLQRIDALLQAGAARIGLLVRDYDGSVGARQPKPPKRRWSRDQLAAADLLAFEPGTLHWIERG
;
A
#
# COMPACT_ATOMS: atom_id res chain seq x y z
N MET A 1 13.66 8.22 2.60
CA MET A 1 12.73 7.67 1.61
C MET A 1 11.35 7.58 2.23
N CYS A 2 10.32 8.10 1.55
CA CYS A 2 8.93 8.00 1.98
C CYS A 2 8.10 7.31 0.90
N THR A 3 7.21 6.41 1.30
CA THR A 3 6.29 5.73 0.40
C THR A 3 5.00 6.53 0.27
N PHE A 4 4.47 6.62 -0.94
CA PHE A 4 3.18 7.25 -1.23
C PHE A 4 2.33 6.32 -2.09
N ILE A 5 1.02 6.34 -1.82
CA ILE A 5 -0.01 5.73 -2.64
C ILE A 5 -0.64 6.84 -3.48
N THR A 6 -0.43 6.77 -4.79
CA THR A 6 -1.01 7.68 -5.78
C THR A 6 -2.19 7.02 -6.48
N LEU A 7 -3.34 7.70 -6.43
CA LEU A 7 -4.53 7.39 -7.22
C LEU A 7 -4.53 8.20 -8.52
N PHE A 8 -4.84 7.55 -9.63
CA PHE A 8 -5.07 8.20 -10.92
C PHE A 8 -6.55 8.13 -11.23
N LEU A 9 -7.20 9.29 -11.23
CA LEU A 9 -8.64 9.42 -11.48
C LEU A 9 -8.86 10.08 -12.83
N PRO A 10 -9.96 9.74 -13.55
CA PRO A 10 -10.31 10.45 -14.78
C PRO A 10 -10.50 11.94 -14.50
N ALA A 11 -9.98 12.81 -15.37
CA ALA A 11 -10.12 14.26 -15.23
C ALA A 11 -11.59 14.72 -15.28
N SER A 12 -12.49 13.89 -15.84
CA SER A 12 -13.93 14.13 -15.89
C SER A 12 -14.67 13.76 -14.59
N LEU A 13 -14.03 13.04 -13.67
CA LEU A 13 -14.63 12.65 -12.39
C LEU A 13 -14.69 13.86 -11.45
N SER A 14 -15.83 14.04 -10.77
CA SER A 14 -15.98 15.11 -9.79
C SER A 14 -14.97 14.96 -8.65
N HIS A 15 -14.08 15.93 -8.50
CA HIS A 15 -13.12 15.96 -7.40
C HIS A 15 -13.81 15.98 -6.04
N VAL A 16 -14.90 16.76 -5.89
CA VAL A 16 -15.64 16.88 -4.63
C VAL A 16 -16.19 15.52 -4.19
N GLU A 17 -16.75 14.77 -5.14
CA GLU A 17 -17.30 13.44 -4.87
C GLU A 17 -16.20 12.42 -4.55
N ALA A 18 -15.13 12.41 -5.35
CA ALA A 18 -13.98 11.54 -5.11
C ALA A 18 -13.33 11.81 -3.74
N ALA A 19 -13.18 13.09 -3.37
CA ALA A 19 -12.63 13.49 -2.07
C ALA A 19 -13.54 13.04 -0.92
N ALA A 20 -14.86 13.19 -1.05
CA ALA A 20 -15.81 12.72 -0.05
C ALA A 20 -15.74 11.20 0.14
N ILE A 21 -15.58 10.42 -0.95
CA ILE A 21 -15.40 8.96 -0.89
C ILE A 21 -14.15 8.60 -0.07
N MET A 22 -13.01 9.24 -0.35
CA MET A 22 -11.76 8.96 0.35
C MET A 22 -11.84 9.40 1.83
N GLN A 23 -12.45 10.55 2.11
CA GLN A 23 -12.53 11.12 3.45
C GLN A 23 -13.39 10.30 4.42
N ARG A 24 -14.48 9.66 3.95
CA ARG A 24 -15.33 8.79 4.78
C ARG A 24 -14.57 7.65 5.47
N SER A 25 -13.39 7.33 4.97
CA SER A 25 -12.56 6.22 5.42
C SER A 25 -11.17 6.67 5.86
N GLY A 26 -11.05 7.95 6.28
CA GLY A 26 -9.85 8.50 6.90
C GLY A 26 -8.71 8.86 5.94
N ARG A 27 -8.95 8.87 4.63
CA ARG A 27 -7.95 9.24 3.61
C ARG A 27 -8.25 10.61 3.00
N CYS A 28 -7.28 11.17 2.31
CA CYS A 28 -7.42 12.45 1.62
C CYS A 28 -7.15 12.29 0.13
N LEU A 29 -7.48 13.31 -0.67
CA LEU A 29 -7.03 13.43 -2.05
C LEU A 29 -6.34 14.78 -2.24
N PHE A 30 -5.02 14.76 -2.33
CA PHE A 30 -4.24 15.95 -2.66
C PHE A 30 -3.73 15.86 -4.08
N ALA A 31 -3.95 16.89 -4.89
CA ALA A 31 -3.45 16.89 -6.25
C ALA A 31 -1.92 16.78 -6.23
N GLN A 32 -1.38 15.80 -6.95
CA GLN A 32 0.05 15.64 -7.10
C GLN A 32 0.49 16.42 -8.34
N ASP A 33 1.21 17.52 -8.15
CA ASP A 33 1.87 18.20 -9.26
C ASP A 33 3.12 17.41 -9.66
N SER A 34 2.94 16.43 -10.55
CA SER A 34 4.03 15.63 -11.11
C SER A 34 3.92 15.58 -12.63
N PRO A 35 4.60 16.49 -13.34
CA PRO A 35 4.61 16.51 -14.81
C PRO A 35 5.07 15.17 -15.43
N SER A 36 5.97 14.46 -14.75
CA SER A 36 6.46 13.16 -15.21
C SER A 36 5.40 12.06 -15.15
N LEU A 37 4.62 11.99 -14.07
CA LEU A 37 3.50 11.06 -13.98
C LEU A 37 2.37 11.48 -14.92
N GLN A 38 2.05 12.76 -15.00
CA GLN A 38 1.05 13.30 -15.92
C GLN A 38 1.34 12.92 -17.38
N SER A 39 2.60 13.06 -17.82
CA SER A 39 3.06 12.64 -19.13
C SER A 39 2.94 11.12 -19.34
N ALA A 40 3.17 10.32 -18.30
CA ALA A 40 3.07 8.87 -18.36
C ALA A 40 1.63 8.35 -18.54
N VAL A 41 0.64 9.05 -17.99
CA VAL A 41 -0.78 8.63 -18.02
C VAL A 41 -1.63 9.39 -19.04
N GLY A 42 -1.21 10.57 -19.47
CA GLY A 42 -1.91 11.42 -20.44
C GLY A 42 -2.90 12.40 -19.79
N PRO A 43 -3.40 13.39 -20.54
CA PRO A 43 -4.18 14.52 -20.01
C PRO A 43 -5.57 14.14 -19.46
N GLY A 44 -6.09 12.96 -19.81
CA GLY A 44 -7.37 12.48 -19.29
C GLY A 44 -7.33 11.96 -17.84
N TRP A 45 -6.17 12.01 -17.18
CA TRP A 45 -5.95 11.44 -15.86
C TRP A 45 -5.28 12.48 -14.95
N GLN A 46 -5.66 12.51 -13.68
CA GLN A 46 -5.03 13.35 -12.68
C GLN A 46 -4.46 12.45 -11.56
N PRO A 47 -3.17 12.59 -11.19
CA PRO A 47 -2.60 11.92 -10.02
C PRO A 47 -2.98 12.65 -8.73
N TRP A 48 -3.34 11.86 -7.72
CA TRP A 48 -3.74 12.30 -6.39
C TRP A 48 -3.05 11.49 -5.32
N LEU A 49 -2.46 12.14 -4.31
CA LEU A 49 -1.93 11.48 -3.13
C LEU A 49 -3.04 11.13 -2.15
N SER A 50 -2.94 9.95 -1.53
CA SER A 50 -3.94 9.45 -0.58
C SER A 50 -3.74 9.90 0.87
N ALA A 51 -2.59 10.52 1.17
CA ALA A 51 -2.16 10.93 2.51
C ALA A 51 -1.58 12.35 2.51
N VAL A 52 -1.67 13.02 3.67
CA VAL A 52 -1.13 14.38 3.89
C VAL A 52 0.41 14.38 3.91
N HIS A 53 1.00 13.38 4.56
CA HIS A 53 2.46 13.35 4.81
C HIS A 53 3.18 12.24 4.06
N CYS A 54 2.79 10.98 4.28
CA CYS A 54 3.25 9.80 3.55
C CYS A 54 2.36 8.60 3.92
N ASP A 55 2.50 7.51 3.17
CA ASP A 55 1.85 6.23 3.40
C ASP A 55 2.77 5.21 4.08
N CYS A 56 3.94 5.63 4.57
CA CYS A 56 4.89 4.78 5.29
C CYS A 56 4.20 4.03 6.44
N GLY A 57 4.43 2.71 6.54
CA GLY A 57 3.86 1.89 7.60
C GLY A 57 2.41 1.45 7.34
N THR A 58 1.75 1.92 6.28
CA THR A 58 0.44 1.40 5.87
C THR A 58 0.59 0.05 5.19
N SER A 59 -0.48 -0.74 5.19
CA SER A 59 -0.47 -2.14 4.71
C SER A 59 -0.04 -2.25 3.25
N LEU A 60 -0.61 -1.42 2.36
CA LEU A 60 -0.22 -1.37 0.94
C LEU A 60 1.22 -0.87 0.73
N ALA A 61 1.72 0.01 1.59
CA ALA A 61 3.09 0.53 1.51
C ALA A 61 4.15 -0.38 2.17
N SER A 62 3.73 -1.30 3.04
CA SER A 62 4.65 -2.08 3.90
C SER A 62 4.66 -3.57 3.60
N ALA A 63 3.86 -4.03 2.63
CA ALA A 63 3.63 -5.46 2.36
C ALA A 63 4.91 -6.28 2.11
N GLN A 64 6.04 -5.65 1.79
CA GLN A 64 7.31 -6.33 1.51
C GLN A 64 8.27 -6.41 2.71
N ALA A 65 8.05 -5.67 3.80
CA ALA A 65 9.00 -5.60 4.91
C ALA A 65 8.72 -6.66 5.99
N VAL A 66 8.79 -7.95 5.65
CA VAL A 66 8.88 -9.00 6.67
C VAL A 66 10.26 -8.89 7.30
N ARG A 67 10.34 -8.34 8.52
CA ARG A 67 11.60 -8.33 9.29
C ARG A 67 12.06 -9.76 9.49
N GLU A 68 13.27 -10.08 9.06
CA GLU A 68 13.91 -11.35 9.37
C GLU A 68 13.99 -11.53 10.90
N TRP A 69 13.57 -12.70 11.35
CA TRP A 69 13.66 -13.08 12.76
C TRP A 69 15.10 -13.44 13.10
N ASN A 70 15.80 -12.55 13.81
CA ASN A 70 17.10 -12.83 14.39
C ASN A 70 16.91 -13.26 15.84
N GLY A 71 16.92 -14.58 16.10
CA GLY A 71 16.84 -15.12 17.45
C GLY A 71 18.05 -14.76 18.32
N ASP A 72 17.80 -14.38 19.57
CA ASP A 72 18.82 -13.89 20.54
C ASP A 72 19.65 -15.02 21.20
N ALA A 73 19.66 -16.22 20.63
CA ALA A 73 20.20 -17.43 21.26
C ALA A 73 21.66 -17.29 21.73
N GLU A 74 22.50 -16.72 20.87
CA GLU A 74 23.93 -16.52 21.13
C GLU A 74 24.17 -15.53 22.29
N ARG A 75 23.34 -14.50 22.38
CA ARG A 75 23.38 -13.54 23.49
C ARG A 75 23.01 -14.20 24.81
N TRP A 76 22.08 -15.15 24.82
CA TRP A 76 21.69 -15.88 26.03
C TRP A 76 22.71 -16.93 26.46
N ARG A 77 23.37 -17.60 25.50
CA ARG A 77 24.53 -18.48 25.82
C ARG A 77 25.63 -17.71 26.53
N ARG A 78 25.99 -16.52 26.03
CA ARG A 78 26.98 -15.63 26.67
C ARG A 78 26.57 -15.17 28.08
N LYS A 79 25.27 -15.19 28.40
CA LYS A 79 24.74 -14.88 29.74
C LYS A 79 24.64 -16.12 30.66
N GLY A 80 25.19 -17.27 30.24
CA GLY A 80 25.22 -18.49 31.04
C GLY A 80 23.87 -19.21 31.14
N TRP A 81 22.95 -18.98 30.20
CA TRP A 81 21.69 -19.74 30.19
C TRP A 81 21.94 -21.19 29.78
N SER A 82 21.25 -22.14 30.40
CA SER A 82 21.26 -23.52 29.95
C SER A 82 20.53 -23.68 28.61
N GLU A 83 20.93 -24.66 27.80
CA GLU A 83 20.30 -24.92 26.49
C GLU A 83 18.79 -25.17 26.63
N ALA A 84 18.34 -25.85 27.68
CA ALA A 84 16.91 -26.05 27.96
C ALA A 84 16.16 -24.73 28.28
N LYS A 85 16.84 -23.72 28.85
CA LYS A 85 16.25 -22.39 29.08
C LYS A 85 16.21 -21.57 27.79
N ILE A 86 17.26 -21.68 26.97
CA ILE A 86 17.35 -21.04 25.66
C ILE A 86 16.27 -21.58 24.72
N ALA A 87 16.12 -22.91 24.62
CA ALA A 87 15.12 -23.55 23.78
C ALA A 87 13.69 -23.10 24.12
N ARG A 88 13.35 -23.05 25.42
CA ARG A 88 12.03 -22.55 25.87
C ARG A 88 11.82 -21.08 25.54
N ALA A 89 12.85 -20.25 25.69
CA ALA A 89 12.73 -18.83 25.38
C ALA A 89 12.63 -18.56 23.87
N LEU A 90 13.34 -19.33 23.04
CA LEU A 90 13.20 -19.30 21.58
C LEU A 90 11.80 -19.72 21.16
N ALA A 91 11.27 -20.83 21.69
CA ALA A 91 9.92 -21.28 21.38
C ALA A 91 8.87 -20.23 21.77
N ALA A 92 8.99 -19.60 22.93
CA ALA A 92 8.08 -18.54 23.37
C ALA A 92 8.23 -17.24 22.54
N GLN A 93 9.42 -16.93 22.02
CA GLN A 93 9.61 -15.81 21.10
C GLN A 93 9.05 -16.11 19.72
N LEU A 94 9.26 -17.32 19.20
CA LEU A 94 8.73 -17.75 17.91
C LEU A 94 7.20 -17.73 17.92
N ALA A 95 6.56 -18.31 18.93
CA ALA A 95 5.11 -18.31 19.06
C ALA A 95 4.52 -16.88 19.12
N ARG A 96 5.17 -15.95 19.84
CA ARG A 96 4.76 -14.53 19.86
C ARG A 96 4.98 -13.87 18.51
N HIS A 97 6.12 -14.11 17.87
CA HIS A 97 6.40 -13.58 16.54
C HIS A 97 5.37 -14.07 15.51
N GLU A 98 4.99 -15.35 15.53
CA GLU A 98 3.95 -15.91 14.67
C GLU A 98 2.57 -15.26 14.92
N GLN A 99 2.19 -15.08 16.18
CA GLN A 99 0.95 -14.38 16.56
C GLN A 99 0.94 -12.92 16.07
N ASP A 100 2.03 -12.18 16.30
CA ASP A 100 2.17 -10.80 15.84
C ASP A 100 2.13 -10.71 14.31
N GLN A 101 2.75 -11.66 13.61
CA GLN A 101 2.71 -11.74 12.15
C GLN A 101 1.30 -12.04 11.64
N GLN A 102 0.55 -12.92 12.31
CA GLN A 102 -0.83 -13.20 11.94
C GLN A 102 -1.72 -11.97 12.15
N ALA A 103 -1.65 -11.32 13.31
CA ALA A 103 -2.41 -10.10 13.58
C ALA A 103 -2.12 -9.01 12.54
N ARG A 104 -0.85 -8.80 12.18
CA ARG A 104 -0.47 -7.85 11.12
C ARG A 104 -1.01 -8.23 9.75
N ARG A 105 -1.08 -9.52 9.42
CA ARG A 105 -1.67 -9.97 8.15
C ARG A 105 -3.16 -9.70 8.12
N ASP A 106 -3.86 -9.95 9.22
CA ASP A 106 -5.30 -9.70 9.34
C ASP A 106 -5.58 -8.19 9.23
N GLU A 107 -4.84 -7.34 9.96
CA GLU A 107 -4.89 -5.88 9.83
C GLU A 107 -4.58 -5.41 8.40
N ALA A 108 -3.63 -6.05 7.72
CA ALA A 108 -3.28 -5.72 6.35
C ALA A 108 -4.40 -6.06 5.35
N LEU A 109 -5.04 -7.21 5.54
CA LEU A 109 -6.19 -7.63 4.73
C LEU A 109 -7.39 -6.70 4.95
N ASP A 110 -7.63 -6.26 6.18
CA ASP A 110 -8.70 -5.30 6.50
C ASP A 110 -8.46 -3.94 5.85
N ASP A 111 -7.24 -3.39 5.91
CA ASP A 111 -6.91 -2.12 5.21
C ASP A 111 -7.05 -2.27 3.69
N ALA A 112 -6.58 -3.38 3.12
CA ALA A 112 -6.73 -3.67 1.70
C ALA A 112 -8.21 -3.84 1.29
N GLY A 113 -9.04 -4.44 2.15
CA GLY A 113 -10.48 -4.50 1.98
C GLY A 113 -11.13 -3.12 1.93
N GLN A 114 -10.72 -2.20 2.81
CA GLN A 114 -11.19 -0.81 2.76
C GLN A 114 -10.73 -0.11 1.47
N TRP A 115 -9.53 -0.41 0.96
CA TRP A 115 -9.07 0.11 -0.33
C TRP A 115 -9.95 -0.36 -1.49
N LEU A 116 -10.33 -1.63 -1.51
CA LEU A 116 -11.28 -2.13 -2.51
C LEU A 116 -12.64 -1.42 -2.42
N GLN A 117 -13.17 -1.19 -1.23
CA GLN A 117 -14.41 -0.43 -1.05
C GLN A 117 -14.31 1.00 -1.60
N ARG A 118 -13.16 1.67 -1.43
CA ARG A 118 -12.90 3.00 -2.00
C ARG A 118 -12.89 2.95 -3.52
N ILE A 119 -12.19 1.96 -4.09
CA ILE A 119 -12.12 1.73 -5.54
C ILE A 119 -13.52 1.48 -6.10
N ASP A 120 -14.32 0.63 -5.44
CA ASP A 120 -15.71 0.36 -5.84
C ASP A 120 -16.56 1.62 -5.84
N ALA A 121 -16.51 2.41 -4.76
CA ALA A 121 -17.26 3.65 -4.66
C ALA A 121 -16.85 4.67 -5.75
N LEU A 122 -15.55 4.76 -6.06
CA LEU A 122 -15.05 5.63 -7.13
C LEU A 122 -15.50 5.15 -8.52
N LEU A 123 -15.50 3.84 -8.78
CA LEU A 123 -16.02 3.26 -10.04
C LEU A 123 -17.54 3.49 -10.15
N GLN A 124 -18.27 3.37 -9.04
CA GLN A 124 -19.71 3.64 -8.98
C GLN A 124 -20.05 5.11 -9.21
N ALA A 125 -19.20 6.02 -8.74
CA ALA A 125 -19.29 7.46 -9.01
C ALA A 125 -18.96 7.87 -10.46
N GLY A 126 -18.71 6.89 -11.35
CA GLY A 126 -18.55 7.13 -12.78
C GLY A 126 -17.11 7.08 -13.28
N ALA A 127 -16.14 6.69 -12.45
CA ALA A 127 -14.81 6.39 -12.95
C ALA A 127 -14.85 5.12 -13.81
N ALA A 128 -14.50 5.22 -15.10
CA ALA A 128 -14.43 4.04 -15.97
C ALA A 128 -13.32 3.06 -15.55
N ARG A 129 -12.23 3.60 -14.99
CA ARG A 129 -11.15 2.86 -14.36
C ARG A 129 -10.39 3.76 -13.39
N ILE A 130 -9.60 3.15 -12.51
CA ILE A 130 -8.78 3.83 -11.50
C ILE A 130 -7.35 3.31 -11.63
N GLY A 131 -6.36 4.19 -11.58
CA GLY A 131 -4.96 3.78 -11.45
C GLY A 131 -4.52 3.82 -10.00
N LEU A 132 -3.77 2.81 -9.55
CA LEU A 132 -3.14 2.75 -8.23
C LEU A 132 -1.63 2.54 -8.41
N LEU A 133 -0.83 3.38 -7.76
CA LEU A 133 0.63 3.29 -7.75
C LEU A 133 1.14 3.45 -6.33
N VAL A 134 1.82 2.44 -5.82
CA VAL A 134 2.59 2.53 -4.56
C VAL A 134 4.03 2.78 -4.93
N ARG A 135 4.66 3.84 -4.42
CA ARG A 135 6.04 4.18 -4.80
C ARG A 135 6.79 4.89 -3.69
N ASP A 136 8.07 4.57 -3.60
CA ASP A 136 9.03 5.25 -2.76
C ASP A 136 9.63 6.50 -3.43
N TYR A 137 9.81 7.55 -2.62
CA TYR A 137 10.40 8.81 -3.04
C TYR A 137 11.57 9.18 -2.11
N ASP A 138 12.74 9.44 -2.70
CA ASP A 138 13.93 9.94 -2.02
C ASP A 138 13.97 11.48 -1.89
N GLY A 139 12.90 12.15 -2.33
CA GLY A 139 12.77 13.61 -2.31
C GLY A 139 11.33 14.03 -2.60
N SER A 140 11.17 15.16 -3.28
CA SER A 140 9.82 15.66 -3.63
C SER A 140 9.05 14.68 -4.51
N VAL A 141 7.77 14.49 -4.19
CA VAL A 141 6.80 13.72 -4.99
C VAL A 141 6.60 14.25 -6.41
N GLY A 142 6.93 15.53 -6.65
CA GLY A 142 6.88 16.18 -7.96
C GLY A 142 8.17 16.06 -8.78
N ALA A 143 9.24 15.52 -8.21
CA ALA A 143 10.51 15.33 -8.92
C ALA A 143 10.32 14.44 -10.16
N ARG A 144 11.22 14.56 -11.15
CA ARG A 144 11.18 13.72 -12.35
C ARG A 144 11.33 12.25 -11.95
N GLN A 145 10.33 11.45 -12.30
CA GLN A 145 10.31 10.01 -12.06
C GLN A 145 10.35 9.22 -13.37
N PRO A 146 10.89 7.99 -13.37
CA PRO A 146 10.74 7.08 -14.50
C PRO A 146 9.27 6.70 -14.67
N LYS A 147 8.87 6.53 -15.94
CA LYS A 147 7.53 6.07 -16.31
C LYS A 147 7.29 4.68 -15.70
N PRO A 148 6.25 4.50 -14.85
CA PRO A 148 5.95 3.19 -14.30
C PRO A 148 5.60 2.18 -15.40
N PRO A 149 5.99 0.90 -15.25
CA PRO A 149 5.33 -0.19 -15.96
C PRO A 149 3.84 -0.20 -15.59
N LYS A 150 3.00 -0.76 -16.47
CA LYS A 150 1.54 -0.75 -16.32
C LYS A 150 0.99 -2.16 -16.33
N ARG A 151 0.08 -2.46 -15.40
CA ARG A 151 -0.73 -3.68 -15.40
C ARG A 151 -2.21 -3.31 -15.39
N ARG A 152 -3.06 -4.23 -15.85
CA ARG A 152 -4.51 -4.05 -15.86
C ARG A 152 -5.18 -5.20 -15.12
N TRP A 153 -6.27 -4.88 -14.45
CA TRP A 153 -7.07 -5.80 -13.67
C TRP A 153 -8.55 -5.50 -13.91
N SER A 154 -9.36 -6.55 -14.00
CA SER A 154 -10.80 -6.43 -13.81
C SER A 154 -11.09 -6.34 -12.32
N ARG A 155 -11.96 -5.42 -11.91
CA ARG A 155 -12.35 -5.28 -10.51
C ARG A 155 -12.97 -6.56 -9.96
N ASP A 156 -13.76 -7.28 -10.74
CA ASP A 156 -14.45 -8.52 -10.30
C ASP A 156 -13.49 -9.67 -9.98
N GLN A 157 -12.23 -9.56 -10.43
CA GLN A 157 -11.18 -10.56 -10.23
C GLN A 157 -10.21 -10.20 -9.09
N LEU A 158 -10.37 -9.02 -8.46
CA LEU A 158 -9.49 -8.57 -7.38
C LEU A 158 -10.08 -8.86 -6.00
N ALA A 159 -9.31 -9.57 -5.19
CA ALA A 159 -9.48 -9.71 -3.75
C ALA A 159 -8.53 -8.76 -2.99
N ALA A 160 -8.79 -8.57 -1.69
CA ALA A 160 -7.98 -7.70 -0.84
C ALA A 160 -6.51 -8.14 -0.81
N ALA A 161 -6.26 -9.46 -0.79
CA ALA A 161 -4.91 -10.02 -0.81
C ALA A 161 -4.13 -9.64 -2.08
N ASP A 162 -4.80 -9.46 -3.23
CA ASP A 162 -4.14 -9.09 -4.48
C ASP A 162 -3.56 -7.67 -4.40
N LEU A 163 -4.24 -6.75 -3.70
CA LEU A 163 -3.76 -5.38 -3.50
C LEU A 163 -2.47 -5.36 -2.69
N LEU A 164 -2.35 -6.23 -1.69
CA LEU A 164 -1.12 -6.38 -0.90
C LEU A 164 0.03 -6.97 -1.73
N ALA A 165 -0.28 -7.70 -2.80
CA ALA A 165 0.70 -8.29 -3.72
C ALA A 165 1.05 -7.38 -4.91
N PHE A 166 0.48 -6.18 -5.01
CA PHE A 166 0.82 -5.25 -6.07
C PHE A 166 2.30 -4.85 -5.99
N GLU A 167 2.94 -4.82 -7.15
CA GLU A 167 4.36 -4.58 -7.27
C GLU A 167 4.64 -3.08 -7.07
N PRO A 168 5.45 -2.68 -6.07
CA PRO A 168 5.83 -1.29 -5.89
C PRO A 168 6.46 -0.71 -7.15
N GLY A 169 6.18 0.56 -7.43
CA GLY A 169 6.64 1.24 -8.63
C GLY A 169 5.85 0.94 -9.90
N THR A 170 4.94 -0.04 -9.88
CA THR A 170 4.04 -0.39 -11.00
C THR A 170 2.70 0.32 -10.87
N LEU A 171 2.20 0.84 -11.99
CA LEU A 171 0.87 1.42 -12.09
C LEU A 171 -0.15 0.34 -12.44
N HIS A 172 -1.03 0.04 -11.49
CA HIS A 172 -2.11 -0.94 -11.64
C HIS A 172 -3.41 -0.22 -12.02
N TRP A 173 -3.92 -0.48 -13.23
CA TRP A 173 -5.23 0.00 -13.67
C TRP A 173 -6.30 -1.02 -13.29
N ILE A 174 -7.31 -0.57 -12.57
CA ILE A 174 -8.43 -1.35 -12.10
C ILE A 174 -9.66 -0.85 -12.83
N GLU A 175 -10.21 -1.69 -13.70
CA GLU A 175 -11.33 -1.36 -14.57
C GLU A 175 -12.60 -2.00 -14.02
N ARG A 176 -13.77 -1.40 -14.30
CA ARG A 176 -15.05 -2.04 -13.98
C ARG A 176 -15.13 -3.37 -14.71
N GLY A 177 -15.46 -4.45 -13.98
CA GLY A 177 -15.69 -5.78 -14.54
C GLY A 177 -16.93 -5.83 -15.41
#